data_AF-A0A527DAU8-F1
#
_entry.id   AF-A0A527DAU8-F1
#
_cell.length_a   1.000
_cell.length_b   1.000
_cell.length_c   1.000
_cell.angle_alpha   90.00
_cell.angle_beta   90.00
_cell.angle_gamma   90.00
#
_symmetry.space_group_name_H-M   'P 1'
#
loop_
_entity.id
_entity.type
_entity.pdbx_description
1 polymer ?
#
loop_
_entity_poly.entity_id
_entity_poly.type
_entity_poly.pdbx_seq_one_letter_code
_entity_poly.pdbx_strand_id
1 'polypeptide(L)'
;MNQTEAILSATPSIGDAQRTRLVFCLLAALAMAGALAAQAGATLQDPDSWWQVKVGLDFLANRTFPTVDPYSYTFAGQPWIAKEWLGQVLLALAYRTGGWNGVVTVIITSISLTVFLMGWFLSAWLKPILAITLAFAAVFLINPIFTARPHVFTFPIIVIWTEMLFRAAREERAPPWWLLL
;
A
#
# COMPACT_ATOMS: atom_id res chain seq x y z
N MET A 1 20.14 -17.00 44.94
CA MET A 1 19.38 -16.38 43.83
C MET A 1 18.37 -15.43 44.43
N ASN A 2 18.73 -14.15 44.50
CA ASN A 2 17.89 -13.13 45.10
C ASN A 2 16.75 -12.77 44.13
N GLN A 3 15.56 -12.50 44.68
CA GLN A 3 14.33 -12.15 43.95
C GLN A 3 14.54 -11.05 42.88
N THR A 4 15.53 -10.18 43.07
CA THR A 4 15.93 -9.11 42.16
C THR A 4 16.51 -9.60 40.83
N GLU A 5 17.24 -10.72 40.81
CA GLU A 5 17.78 -11.34 39.59
C GLU A 5 16.66 -12.01 38.77
N ALA A 6 15.65 -12.57 39.45
CA ALA A 6 14.48 -13.16 38.80
C ALA A 6 13.60 -12.10 38.11
N ILE A 7 13.42 -10.92 38.72
CA ILE A 7 12.66 -9.80 38.13
C ILE A 7 13.37 -9.21 36.90
N LEU A 8 14.70 -9.11 36.92
CA LEU A 8 15.49 -8.64 35.77
C LEU A 8 15.41 -9.61 34.58
N SER A 9 15.26 -10.92 34.82
CA SER A 9 15.07 -11.93 33.77
C SER A 9 13.66 -11.96 33.16
N ALA A 10 12.66 -11.38 33.83
CA ALA A 10 11.26 -11.41 33.42
C ALA A 10 10.83 -10.22 32.56
N THR A 11 11.67 -9.17 32.47
CA THR A 11 11.36 -8.01 31.63
C THR A 11 11.76 -8.32 30.18
N PRO A 12 10.82 -8.39 29.23
CA PRO A 12 11.13 -8.75 27.86
C PRO A 12 12.18 -7.80 27.28
N SER A 13 13.18 -8.34 26.60
CA SER A 13 14.20 -7.51 25.97
C SER A 13 13.55 -6.62 24.90
N ILE A 14 14.17 -5.48 24.59
CA ILE A 14 13.71 -4.59 23.50
C ILE A 14 13.57 -5.37 22.19
N GLY A 15 14.46 -6.35 21.96
CA GLY A 15 14.40 -7.25 20.80
C GLY A 15 13.17 -8.16 20.79
N ASP A 16 12.72 -8.66 21.93
CA ASP A 16 11.53 -9.53 22.04
C ASP A 16 10.24 -8.75 21.80
N ALA A 17 10.16 -7.52 22.33
CA ALA A 17 9.04 -6.63 22.08
C ALA A 17 8.94 -6.26 20.59
N GLN A 18 10.07 -5.98 19.94
CA GLN A 18 10.10 -5.65 18.51
C GLN A 18 9.76 -6.85 17.63
N ARG A 19 10.27 -8.05 17.95
CA ARG A 19 9.90 -9.30 17.26
C ARG A 19 8.41 -9.58 17.38
N THR A 20 7.86 -9.43 18.58
CA THR A 20 6.43 -9.62 18.84
C THR A 20 5.60 -8.67 17.97
N ARG A 21 5.94 -7.37 17.96
CA ARG A 21 5.28 -6.38 17.09
C ARG A 21 5.35 -6.74 15.61
N LEU A 22 6.53 -7.16 15.15
CA LEU A 22 6.75 -7.57 13.76
C LEU A 22 5.84 -8.74 13.39
N VAL A 23 5.79 -9.79 14.23
CA VAL A 23 4.94 -10.96 14.01
C VAL A 23 3.46 -10.55 13.93
N PHE A 24 2.98 -9.73 14.86
CA PHE A 24 1.61 -9.23 14.85
C PHE A 24 1.28 -8.46 13.56
N CYS A 25 2.18 -7.58 13.10
CA CYS A 25 1.99 -6.81 11.87
C CYS A 25 2.01 -7.70 10.61
N LEU A 26 2.90 -8.69 10.58
CA LEU A 26 2.97 -9.67 9.47
C LEU A 26 1.71 -10.52 9.41
N LEU A 27 1.23 -11.03 10.57
CA LEU A 27 -0.01 -11.80 10.63
C LEU A 27 -1.22 -10.97 10.19
N ALA A 28 -1.30 -9.69 10.60
CA ALA A 28 -2.33 -8.78 10.14
C ALA A 28 -2.31 -8.58 8.61
N ALA A 29 -1.12 -8.35 8.04
CA ALA A 29 -0.96 -8.18 6.60
C ALA A 29 -1.29 -9.45 5.80
N LEU A 30 -0.91 -10.63 6.31
CA LEU A 30 -1.26 -11.93 5.74
C LEU A 30 -2.76 -12.22 5.83
N ALA A 31 -3.40 -11.88 6.95
CA ALA A 31 -4.84 -12.00 7.10
C ALA A 31 -5.59 -11.11 6.09
N MET A 32 -5.14 -9.86 5.90
CA MET A 32 -5.66 -8.98 4.86
C MET A 32 -5.45 -9.57 3.46
N ALA A 33 -4.25 -10.10 3.17
CA ALA A 33 -3.95 -10.71 1.88
C ALA A 33 -4.86 -11.90 1.58
N GLY A 34 -5.08 -12.79 2.56
CA GLY A 34 -5.98 -13.93 2.45
C GLY A 34 -7.44 -13.50 2.23
N ALA A 35 -7.91 -12.49 2.97
CA ALA A 35 -9.27 -11.97 2.81
C ALA A 35 -9.51 -11.37 1.43
N LEU A 36 -8.56 -10.59 0.90
CA LEU A 36 -8.66 -10.03 -0.45
C LEU A 36 -8.48 -11.08 -1.54
N ALA A 37 -7.61 -12.07 -1.34
CA ALA A 37 -7.43 -13.17 -2.29
C ALA A 37 -8.71 -14.01 -2.46
N ALA A 38 -9.45 -14.25 -1.36
CA ALA A 38 -10.76 -14.90 -1.41
C ALA A 38 -11.81 -14.10 -2.21
N GLN A 39 -11.59 -12.81 -2.39
CA GLN A 39 -12.47 -11.87 -3.10
C GLN A 39 -11.79 -11.29 -4.34
N ALA A 40 -10.76 -11.96 -4.87
CA ALA A 40 -9.90 -11.45 -5.95
C ALA A 40 -10.70 -10.89 -7.14
N GLY A 41 -11.77 -11.57 -7.55
CA GLY A 41 -12.62 -11.14 -8.67
C GLY A 41 -13.28 -9.77 -8.46
N ALA A 42 -13.55 -9.37 -7.21
CA ALA A 42 -14.13 -8.06 -6.87
C ALA A 42 -13.19 -6.91 -7.22
N THR A 43 -11.87 -7.12 -7.10
CA THR A 43 -10.86 -6.09 -7.41
C THR A 43 -10.80 -5.73 -8.90
N LEU A 44 -11.37 -6.58 -9.77
CA LEU A 44 -11.42 -6.40 -11.22
C LEU A 44 -12.80 -5.96 -11.74
N GLN A 45 -13.77 -5.67 -10.86
CA GLN A 45 -15.13 -5.26 -11.28
C GLN A 45 -15.23 -3.79 -11.70
N ASP A 46 -14.10 -3.07 -11.75
CA ASP A 46 -14.08 -1.69 -12.22
C ASP A 46 -13.99 -1.66 -13.75
N PRO A 47 -14.90 -0.93 -14.44
CA PRO A 47 -14.92 -0.88 -15.90
C PRO A 47 -13.63 -0.30 -16.50
N ASP A 48 -12.89 0.53 -15.74
CA ASP A 48 -11.67 1.16 -16.20
C ASP A 48 -10.43 0.27 -15.98
N SER A 49 -10.54 -0.90 -15.34
CA SER A 49 -9.39 -1.78 -15.03
C SER A 49 -8.55 -2.11 -16.27
N TRP A 50 -9.23 -2.40 -17.39
CA TRP A 50 -8.57 -2.64 -18.68
C TRP A 50 -7.83 -1.42 -19.19
N TRP A 51 -8.44 -0.24 -19.10
CA TRP A 51 -7.83 1.01 -19.52
C TRP A 51 -6.52 1.26 -18.78
N GLN A 52 -6.50 1.08 -17.46
CA GLN A 52 -5.32 1.33 -16.63
C GLN A 52 -4.12 0.47 -17.03
N VAL A 53 -4.37 -0.83 -17.27
CA VAL A 53 -3.34 -1.76 -17.75
C VAL A 53 -2.91 -1.40 -19.17
N LYS A 54 -3.87 -1.09 -20.06
CA LYS A 54 -3.59 -0.82 -21.47
C LYS A 54 -2.75 0.44 -21.67
N VAL A 55 -3.05 1.53 -20.96
CA VAL A 55 -2.23 2.75 -20.98
C VAL A 55 -0.79 2.43 -20.57
N GLY A 56 -0.60 1.66 -19.50
CA GLY A 56 0.74 1.27 -19.05
C GLY A 56 1.47 0.38 -20.04
N LEU A 57 0.78 -0.54 -20.72
CA LEU A 57 1.36 -1.38 -21.77
C LEU A 57 1.83 -0.54 -22.97
N ASP A 58 1.04 0.45 -23.38
CA ASP A 58 1.38 1.35 -24.47
C ASP A 58 2.51 2.29 -24.10
N PHE A 59 2.56 2.75 -22.84
CA PHE A 59 3.69 3.49 -22.32
C PHE A 59 4.99 2.67 -22.39
N LEU A 60 4.96 1.41 -21.94
CA LEU A 60 6.11 0.51 -21.98
C LEU A 60 6.55 0.17 -23.41
N ALA A 61 5.62 0.10 -24.36
CA ALA A 61 5.90 -0.20 -25.75
C ALA A 61 6.50 1.01 -26.49
N ASN A 62 5.89 2.17 -26.36
CA ASN A 62 6.25 3.37 -27.12
C ASN A 62 7.35 4.19 -26.43
N ARG A 63 7.51 4.05 -25.11
CA ARG A 63 8.40 4.86 -24.25
C ARG A 63 8.12 6.36 -24.34
N THR A 64 6.87 6.72 -24.61
CA THR A 64 6.39 8.09 -24.74
C THR A 64 5.18 8.29 -23.85
N PHE A 65 5.07 9.48 -23.25
CA PHE A 65 3.86 9.88 -22.54
C PHE A 65 2.70 10.05 -23.54
N PRO A 66 1.52 9.49 -23.27
CA PRO A 66 0.35 9.77 -24.08
C PRO A 66 -0.01 11.24 -23.92
N THR A 67 -0.08 11.95 -25.04
CA THR A 67 -0.45 13.38 -25.12
C THR A 67 -1.86 13.58 -25.68
N VAL A 68 -2.47 12.50 -26.18
CA VAL A 68 -3.84 12.46 -26.70
C VAL A 68 -4.56 11.24 -26.17
N ASP A 69 -5.90 11.26 -26.18
CA ASP A 69 -6.74 10.13 -25.79
C ASP A 69 -7.01 9.20 -27.00
N PRO A 70 -6.48 7.96 -27.03
CA PRO A 70 -6.72 7.04 -28.15
C PRO A 70 -7.90 6.10 -27.92
N TYR A 71 -8.49 6.02 -26.72
CA TYR A 71 -9.45 4.97 -26.36
C TYR A 71 -10.87 5.51 -26.17
N SER A 72 -11.05 6.80 -25.89
CA SER A 72 -12.38 7.41 -25.77
C SER A 72 -13.11 7.46 -27.10
N TYR A 73 -14.37 7.01 -27.13
CA TYR A 73 -15.20 7.05 -28.34
C TYR A 73 -15.53 8.49 -28.80
N THR A 74 -15.92 9.37 -27.88
CA THR A 74 -16.34 10.75 -28.19
C THR A 74 -15.22 11.79 -28.10
N PHE A 75 -14.06 11.41 -27.54
CA PHE A 75 -12.95 12.31 -27.26
C PHE A 75 -11.62 11.84 -27.88
N ALA A 76 -11.69 10.89 -28.83
CA ALA A 76 -10.54 10.37 -29.54
C ALA A 76 -9.69 11.49 -30.17
N GLY A 77 -8.38 11.42 -29.96
CA GLY A 77 -7.40 12.37 -30.52
C GLY A 77 -7.33 13.71 -29.80
N GLN A 78 -8.16 13.96 -28.78
CA GLN A 78 -8.08 15.19 -28.00
C GLN A 78 -6.94 15.16 -26.99
N PRO A 79 -6.39 16.32 -26.58
CA PRO A 79 -5.32 16.39 -25.59
C PRO A 79 -5.69 15.70 -24.28
N TRP A 80 -4.84 14.77 -23.85
CA TRP A 80 -5.00 14.05 -22.58
C TRP A 80 -3.65 13.70 -22.00
N ILE A 81 -3.57 13.64 -20.68
CA ILE A 81 -2.37 13.24 -19.96
C ILE A 81 -2.68 12.09 -18.99
N ALA A 82 -1.82 11.07 -19.00
CA ALA A 82 -1.84 10.00 -18.02
C ALA A 82 -1.27 10.49 -16.68
N LYS A 83 -2.12 11.05 -15.81
CA LYS A 83 -1.71 11.59 -14.50
C LYS A 83 -1.09 10.52 -13.59
N GLU A 84 -1.54 9.27 -13.74
CA GLU A 84 -1.15 8.14 -12.88
C GLU A 84 -0.21 7.15 -13.61
N TRP A 85 0.58 7.64 -14.57
CA TRP A 85 1.39 6.82 -15.47
C TRP A 85 2.29 5.81 -14.76
N LEU A 86 2.90 6.17 -13.61
CA LEU A 86 3.79 5.27 -12.89
C LEU A 86 3.03 4.07 -12.32
N GLY A 87 1.85 4.28 -11.75
CA GLY A 87 1.00 3.19 -11.29
C GLY A 87 0.47 2.35 -12.45
N GLN A 88 0.14 2.97 -13.58
CA GLN A 88 -0.23 2.24 -14.80
C GLN A 88 0.92 1.36 -15.32
N VAL A 89 2.17 1.85 -15.26
CA VAL A 89 3.36 1.06 -15.58
C VAL A 89 3.51 -0.13 -14.63
N LEU A 90 3.31 0.04 -13.32
CA LEU A 90 3.34 -1.06 -12.36
C LEU A 90 2.27 -2.13 -12.65
N LEU A 91 1.04 -1.70 -12.97
CA LEU A 91 -0.05 -2.60 -13.37
C LEU A 91 0.28 -3.35 -14.67
N ALA A 92 0.86 -2.66 -15.66
CA ALA A 92 1.27 -3.26 -16.92
C ALA A 92 2.40 -4.28 -16.77
N LEU A 93 3.38 -4.00 -15.90
CA LEU A 93 4.44 -4.96 -15.56
C LEU A 93 3.86 -6.20 -14.87
N ALA A 94 2.96 -6.02 -13.91
CA ALA A 94 2.26 -7.12 -13.26
C ALA A 94 1.42 -7.95 -14.25
N TYR A 95 0.79 -7.27 -15.20
CA TYR A 95 0.05 -7.94 -16.28
C TYR A 95 0.98 -8.74 -17.21
N ARG A 96 2.17 -8.24 -17.54
CA ARG A 96 3.13 -8.97 -18.39
C ARG A 96 3.65 -10.25 -17.72
N THR A 97 3.79 -10.26 -16.39
CA THR A 97 4.34 -11.42 -15.66
C THR A 97 3.30 -12.47 -15.30
N GLY A 98 2.06 -12.05 -14.99
CA GLY A 98 1.03 -12.95 -14.46
C GLY A 98 -0.38 -12.69 -14.98
N GLY A 99 -0.53 -11.90 -16.05
CA GLY A 99 -1.83 -11.48 -16.56
C GLY A 99 -2.65 -10.75 -15.48
N TRP A 100 -3.97 -10.97 -15.50
CA TRP A 100 -4.87 -10.41 -14.50
C TRP A 100 -4.57 -10.89 -13.07
N ASN A 101 -4.06 -12.11 -12.90
CA ASN A 101 -3.64 -12.60 -11.58
C ASN A 101 -2.45 -11.81 -11.03
N GLY A 102 -1.51 -11.41 -11.89
CA GLY A 102 -0.41 -10.53 -11.51
C GLY A 102 -0.90 -9.15 -11.05
N VAL A 103 -1.85 -8.57 -11.78
CA VAL A 103 -2.50 -7.30 -11.41
C VAL A 103 -3.18 -7.39 -10.04
N VAL A 104 -3.99 -8.42 -9.82
CA VAL A 104 -4.63 -8.64 -8.51
C VAL A 104 -3.60 -8.81 -7.41
N THR A 105 -2.53 -9.57 -7.67
CA THR A 105 -1.47 -9.82 -6.69
C THR A 105 -0.79 -8.52 -6.25
N VAL A 106 -0.48 -7.61 -7.17
CA VAL A 106 0.19 -6.33 -6.81
C VAL A 106 -0.75 -5.40 -6.03
N ILE A 107 -2.05 -5.38 -6.35
CA ILE A 107 -3.09 -4.64 -5.63
C ILE A 107 -3.20 -5.14 -4.19
N ILE A 108 -3.37 -6.47 -4.03
CA ILE A 108 -3.44 -7.12 -2.70
C ILE A 108 -2.18 -6.82 -1.90
N THR A 109 -1.01 -6.93 -2.53
CA THR A 109 0.27 -6.66 -1.88
C THR A 109 0.35 -5.21 -1.39
N SER A 110 -0.09 -4.24 -2.18
CA SER A 110 -0.10 -2.82 -1.79
C SER A 110 -1.02 -2.54 -0.59
N ILE A 111 -2.22 -3.12 -0.59
CA ILE A 111 -3.17 -2.96 0.52
C ILE A 111 -2.67 -3.65 1.79
N SER A 112 -2.14 -4.88 1.68
CA SER A 112 -1.53 -5.60 2.79
C SER A 112 -0.30 -4.89 3.34
N LEU A 113 0.52 -4.29 2.48
CA LEU A 113 1.65 -3.45 2.88
C LEU A 113 1.18 -2.21 3.67
N THR A 114 0.06 -1.62 3.27
CA THR A 114 -0.56 -0.50 4.01
C THR A 114 -0.95 -0.93 5.43
N VAL A 115 -1.61 -2.08 5.58
CA VAL A 115 -1.96 -2.64 6.90
C VAL A 115 -0.70 -2.90 7.73
N PHE A 116 0.32 -3.49 7.13
CA PHE A 116 1.60 -3.75 7.79
C PHE A 116 2.24 -2.46 8.32
N LEU A 117 2.41 -1.45 7.45
CA LEU A 117 3.06 -0.19 7.78
C LEU A 117 2.28 0.58 8.84
N MET A 118 0.96 0.64 8.70
CA MET A 118 0.10 1.34 9.65
C MET A 118 0.14 0.65 11.03
N GLY A 119 0.06 -0.68 11.07
CA GLY A 119 0.24 -1.44 12.31
C GLY A 119 1.64 -1.27 12.91
N TRP A 120 2.68 -1.26 12.08
CA TRP A 120 4.06 -1.09 12.51
C TRP A 120 4.31 0.27 13.16
N PHE A 121 3.90 1.36 12.51
CA PHE A 121 4.10 2.71 13.03
C PHE A 121 3.19 3.01 14.22
N LEU A 122 1.91 2.64 14.18
CA LEU A 122 1.00 2.85 15.31
C LEU A 122 1.39 2.03 16.55
N SER A 123 1.92 0.82 16.38
CA SER A 123 2.37 -0.02 17.50
C SER A 123 3.61 0.50 18.21
N ALA A 124 4.25 1.56 17.71
CA ALA A 124 5.31 2.26 18.44
C ALA A 124 4.76 3.10 19.60
N TRP A 125 3.47 3.47 19.52
CA TRP A 125 2.82 4.40 20.46
C TRP A 125 1.59 3.80 21.14
N LEU A 126 0.98 2.80 20.50
CA LEU A 126 -0.23 2.11 20.96
C LEU A 126 0.06 0.65 21.26
N LYS A 127 -0.81 0.02 22.05
CA LYS A 127 -0.80 -1.45 22.21
C LYS A 127 -0.98 -2.10 20.83
N PRO A 128 -0.23 -3.16 20.49
CA PRO A 128 -0.27 -3.77 19.16
C PRO A 128 -1.67 -4.14 18.67
N ILE A 129 -2.54 -4.61 19.58
CA ILE A 129 -3.92 -4.95 19.23
C ILE A 129 -4.72 -3.73 18.77
N LEU A 130 -4.60 -2.59 19.45
CA LEU A 130 -5.29 -1.35 19.08
C LEU A 130 -4.75 -0.80 17.76
N ALA A 131 -3.43 -0.84 17.56
CA ALA A 131 -2.79 -0.43 16.31
C ALA A 131 -3.33 -1.22 15.11
N ILE A 132 -3.44 -2.55 15.25
CA ILE A 132 -3.98 -3.43 14.22
C ILE A 132 -5.47 -3.16 14.00
N THR A 133 -6.27 -3.03 15.06
CA THR A 133 -7.70 -2.70 14.94
C THR A 133 -7.92 -1.40 14.17
N LEU A 134 -7.13 -0.36 14.45
CA LEU A 134 -7.20 0.90 13.71
C LEU A 134 -6.77 0.76 12.25
N ALA A 135 -5.74 -0.03 11.96
CA ALA A 135 -5.31 -0.31 10.59
C ALA A 135 -6.41 -1.02 9.79
N PHE A 136 -7.04 -2.05 10.35
CA PHE A 136 -8.17 -2.74 9.72
C PHE A 136 -9.40 -1.83 9.58
N ALA A 137 -9.71 -1.00 10.58
CA ALA A 137 -10.80 -0.04 10.49
C ALA A 137 -10.59 0.97 9.36
N ALA A 138 -9.38 1.52 9.23
CA ALA A 138 -9.05 2.45 8.16
C ALA A 138 -9.20 1.81 6.78
N VAL A 139 -8.66 0.60 6.58
CA VAL A 139 -8.76 -0.15 5.33
C VAL A 139 -10.21 -0.54 5.03
N PHE A 140 -10.99 -0.93 6.03
CA PHE A 140 -12.41 -1.24 5.86
C PHE A 140 -13.22 -0.05 5.33
N LEU A 141 -12.96 1.16 5.84
CA LEU A 141 -13.66 2.38 5.40
C LEU A 141 -13.38 2.74 3.93
N ILE A 142 -12.23 2.34 3.39
CA ILE A 142 -11.83 2.61 2.00
C ILE A 142 -11.96 1.38 1.08
N ASN A 143 -12.55 0.29 1.56
CA ASN A 143 -12.71 -0.95 0.77
C ASN A 143 -13.40 -0.76 -0.60
N PRO A 144 -14.41 0.13 -0.78
CA PRO A 144 -15.04 0.33 -2.08
C PRO A 144 -14.10 0.77 -3.20
N ILE A 145 -12.92 1.33 -2.86
CA ILE A 145 -11.93 1.77 -3.83
C ILE A 145 -10.77 0.76 -4.02
N PHE A 146 -10.93 -0.49 -3.60
CA PHE A 146 -9.95 -1.57 -3.83
C PHE A 146 -10.10 -2.18 -5.22
N THR A 147 -9.99 -1.33 -6.23
CA THR A 147 -10.09 -1.71 -7.63
C THR A 147 -8.72 -1.69 -8.30
N ALA A 148 -8.61 -2.28 -9.50
CA ALA A 148 -7.40 -2.27 -10.32
C ALA A 148 -7.10 -0.90 -10.93
N ARG A 149 -6.94 0.08 -10.05
CA ARG A 149 -6.59 1.47 -10.34
C ARG A 149 -5.24 1.84 -9.72
N PRO A 150 -4.47 2.73 -10.36
CA PRO A 150 -3.17 3.19 -9.87
C PRO A 150 -3.18 3.76 -8.45
N HIS A 151 -4.27 4.36 -7.99
CA HIS A 151 -4.35 5.01 -6.67
C HIS A 151 -4.08 4.05 -5.50
N VAL A 152 -4.25 2.74 -5.68
CA VAL A 152 -3.98 1.74 -4.64
C VAL A 152 -2.50 1.76 -4.19
N PHE A 153 -1.59 2.17 -5.07
CA PHE A 153 -0.17 2.33 -4.71
C PHE A 153 0.09 3.53 -3.80
N THR A 154 -0.83 4.48 -3.72
CA THR A 154 -0.71 5.66 -2.86
C THR A 154 -0.89 5.31 -1.39
N PHE A 155 -1.62 4.26 -1.05
CA PHE A 155 -1.90 3.89 0.35
C PHE A 155 -0.65 3.61 1.20
N PRO A 156 0.31 2.76 0.79
CA PRO A 156 1.54 2.59 1.57
C PRO A 156 2.40 3.86 1.57
N ILE A 157 2.38 4.63 0.47
CA ILE A 157 3.14 5.88 0.34
C ILE A 157 2.64 6.93 1.35
N ILE A 158 1.33 7.15 1.44
CA ILE A 158 0.77 8.16 2.35
C ILE A 158 1.02 7.79 3.81
N VAL A 159 1.04 6.49 4.16
CA VAL A 159 1.39 6.04 5.51
C VAL A 159 2.85 6.38 5.84
N ILE A 160 3.79 6.08 4.94
CA ILE A 160 5.21 6.41 5.12
C ILE A 160 5.41 7.92 5.20
N TRP A 161 4.82 8.65 4.26
CA TRP A 161 4.91 10.10 4.17
C TRP A 161 4.39 10.78 5.46
N THR A 162 3.22 10.35 5.93
CA THR A 162 2.60 10.87 7.16
C THR A 162 3.45 10.58 8.39
N GLU A 163 3.98 9.36 8.54
CA GLU A 163 4.88 9.04 9.65
C GLU A 163 6.15 9.89 9.62
N MET A 164 6.72 10.12 8.44
CA MET A 164 7.93 10.94 8.31
C MET A 164 7.67 12.41 8.65
N LEU A 165 6.52 12.95 8.28
CA LEU A 165 6.10 14.29 8.71
C LEU A 165 5.92 14.36 10.22
N PHE A 166 5.21 13.41 10.83
CA PHE A 166 5.04 13.38 12.28
C PHE A 166 6.37 13.20 13.00
N ARG A 167 7.28 12.41 12.46
CA ARG A 167 8.63 12.24 13.01
C ARG A 167 9.43 13.53 12.94
N ALA A 168 9.40 14.25 11.83
CA ALA A 168 10.06 15.53 11.69
C ALA A 168 9.49 16.57 12.68
N ALA A 169 8.15 16.62 12.81
CA ALA A 169 7.48 17.49 13.77
C ALA A 169 7.85 17.17 15.24
N ARG A 170 7.93 15.89 15.61
CA ARG A 170 8.35 15.46 16.97
C ARG A 170 9.80 15.79 17.28
N GLU A 171 10.66 15.76 16.27
CA GLU A 171 12.09 16.06 16.40
C GLU A 171 12.38 17.56 16.16
N GLU A 172 11.34 18.42 16.10
CA GLU A 172 11.42 19.87 15.87
C GLU A 172 12.31 20.26 14.68
N ARG A 173 12.31 19.42 13.64
CA ARG A 173 13.13 19.59 12.44
C ARG A 173 12.29 19.72 11.19
N ALA A 174 12.86 20.39 10.18
CA ALA A 174 12.26 20.43 8.87
C ALA A 174 12.16 19.00 8.28
N PRO A 175 11.03 18.64 7.67
CA PRO A 175 10.92 17.39 6.93
C PRO A 175 11.90 17.39 5.75
N PRO A 176 12.44 16.22 5.36
CA PRO A 176 13.34 16.16 4.23
C PRO A 176 12.64 16.60 2.93
N TRP A 177 13.36 17.31 2.08
CA TRP A 177 12.87 17.95 0.85
C TRP A 177 12.19 17.01 -0.15
N TRP A 178 12.55 15.73 -0.15
CA TRP A 178 11.94 14.73 -1.03
C TRP A 178 10.49 14.36 -0.65
N LEU A 179 10.00 14.76 0.54
CA LEU A 179 8.57 14.63 0.90
C LEU A 179 7.68 15.67 0.21
N LEU A 180 8.25 16.63 -0.52
CA LEU A 180 7.50 17.60 -1.34
C LEU A 180 7.10 17.05 -2.72
N LEU A 181 7.64 15.89 -3.10
CA LEU A 181 7.40 15.18 -4.36
C LEU A 181 6.31 14.12 -4.17
#